data_AF-A0A931XVL4-F1
#
_entry.id   AF-A0A931XVL4-F1
#
_cell.length_a   1.000
_cell.length_b   1.000
_cell.length_c   1.000
_cell.angle_alpha   90.00
_cell.angle_beta   90.00
_cell.angle_gamma   90.00
#
_symmetry.space_group_name_H-M   'P 1'
#
loop_
_entity.id
_entity.type
_entity.pdbx_description
1 polymer ?
#
loop_
_entity_poly.entity_id
_entity_poly.type
_entity_poly.pdbx_seq_one_letter_code
_entity_poly.pdbx_strand_id
1 'polypeptide(L)'
;MVSKRLGHGLVALSSTKALLVGGSFGTGTLSTAELWDATTGTFATTCAMGAPRVETKPHLLSTGKVLVAGGSTTTGGTIVGLSTAELYDPVAGTFAATGSMARQRRSNGIAPVVWTTPPGKPVIYGGVSGAASTPAFETYSTAEAYDTVGGTSIALSPTMAVPRRGLTATPLASGAVLIAGGGSTSAEIHTTTGTYAATAAPMATARTYDRPRASRTAASSSPAAHRPSRSRRPRSSTPPRTPSRRVRR
;
A
#
# COMPACT_ATOMS: atom_id res chain seq x y z
N MET A 1 8.32 -12.78 -13.56
CA MET A 1 8.82 -12.35 -12.24
C MET A 1 9.42 -13.57 -11.59
N VAL A 2 10.61 -13.45 -10.99
CA VAL A 2 11.35 -14.57 -10.39
C VAL A 2 10.73 -14.97 -9.05
N SER A 3 10.24 -14.01 -8.27
CA SER A 3 9.50 -14.23 -7.02
C SER A 3 8.05 -13.76 -7.13
N LYS A 4 7.13 -14.49 -6.49
CA LYS A 4 5.75 -14.03 -6.26
C LYS A 4 5.79 -12.86 -5.27
N ARG A 5 5.06 -11.77 -5.56
CA ARG A 5 4.98 -10.59 -4.68
C ARG A 5 3.68 -9.83 -4.87
N LEU A 6 3.08 -9.37 -3.77
CA LEU A 6 1.91 -8.49 -3.75
C LEU A 6 2.29 -7.15 -3.11
N GLY A 7 1.66 -6.05 -3.55
CA GLY A 7 1.91 -4.72 -2.97
C GLY A 7 3.36 -4.22 -3.10
N HIS A 8 4.08 -4.72 -4.11
CA HIS A 8 5.44 -4.29 -4.43
C HIS A 8 5.44 -2.88 -5.04
N GLY A 9 6.58 -2.21 -4.93
CA GLY A 9 6.85 -1.00 -5.68
C GLY A 9 7.32 -1.32 -7.10
N LEU A 10 6.93 -0.52 -8.09
CA LEU A 10 7.41 -0.60 -9.47
C LEU A 10 7.78 0.81 -9.96
N VAL A 11 8.94 0.95 -10.59
CA VAL A 11 9.36 2.19 -11.25
C VAL A 11 10.09 1.90 -12.56
N ALA A 12 9.81 2.68 -13.60
CA ALA A 12 10.59 2.63 -14.83
C ALA A 12 11.95 3.31 -14.61
N LEU A 13 13.03 2.66 -15.05
CA LEU A 13 14.39 3.20 -15.05
C LEU A 13 14.74 3.82 -16.41
N SER A 14 14.16 3.28 -17.48
CA SER A 14 14.31 3.74 -18.86
C SER A 14 13.11 3.26 -19.69
N SER A 15 13.13 3.49 -21.01
CA SER A 15 12.14 2.92 -21.94
C SER A 15 12.12 1.38 -21.96
N THR A 16 13.23 0.73 -21.56
CA THR A 16 13.39 -0.72 -21.65
C THR A 16 13.62 -1.39 -20.30
N LYS A 17 13.80 -0.64 -19.21
CA LYS A 17 14.10 -1.21 -17.89
C LYS A 17 13.16 -0.70 -16.81
N ALA A 18 12.78 -1.59 -15.90
CA ALA A 18 12.02 -1.23 -14.70
C ALA A 18 12.54 -1.97 -13.47
N LEU A 19 12.42 -1.36 -12.30
CA LEU A 19 12.77 -1.94 -11.00
C LEU A 19 11.51 -2.26 -10.22
N LEU A 20 11.44 -3.50 -9.72
CA LEU A 20 10.45 -3.97 -8.78
C LEU A 20 11.12 -4.10 -7.41
N VAL A 21 10.51 -3.55 -6.36
CA VAL A 21 11.06 -3.59 -5.00
C VAL A 21 10.05 -4.11 -3.99
N GLY A 22 10.49 -5.03 -3.15
CA GLY A 22 9.74 -5.51 -1.99
C GLY A 22 8.37 -6.11 -2.33
N GLY A 23 7.36 -5.80 -1.52
CA GLY A 23 6.08 -6.47 -1.52
C GLY A 23 6.03 -7.57 -0.45
N SER A 24 5.02 -8.42 -0.52
CA SER A 24 4.86 -9.55 0.39
C SER A 24 4.53 -10.84 -0.35
N PHE A 25 4.92 -11.96 0.25
CA PHE A 25 4.52 -13.29 -0.16
C PHE A 25 4.36 -14.19 1.07
N GLY A 26 3.23 -14.91 1.15
CA GLY A 26 2.86 -15.62 2.36
C GLY A 26 2.72 -14.65 3.55
N THR A 27 3.42 -14.95 4.64
CA THR A 27 3.43 -14.12 5.86
C THR A 27 4.57 -13.10 5.90
N GLY A 28 5.50 -13.14 4.93
CA GLY A 28 6.73 -12.35 4.94
C GLY A 28 6.65 -11.08 4.08
N THR A 29 7.25 -10.00 4.59
CA THR A 29 7.59 -8.83 3.78
C THR A 29 8.93 -9.08 3.09
N LEU A 30 9.04 -8.74 1.81
CA LEU A 30 10.22 -8.98 1.00
C LEU A 30 11.16 -7.77 1.02
N SER A 31 12.46 -8.02 1.12
CA SER A 31 13.52 -7.06 0.82
C SER A 31 14.06 -7.21 -0.61
N THR A 32 13.68 -8.27 -1.32
CA THR A 32 14.20 -8.58 -2.65
C THR A 32 13.71 -7.59 -3.70
N ALA A 33 14.56 -7.34 -4.68
CA ALA A 33 14.27 -6.53 -5.84
C ALA A 33 14.56 -7.30 -7.14
N GLU A 34 13.85 -6.93 -8.21
CA GLU A 34 13.99 -7.51 -9.54
C GLU A 34 14.04 -6.40 -10.59
N LEU A 35 14.88 -6.57 -11.60
CA LEU A 35 14.89 -5.76 -12.80
C LEU A 35 14.08 -6.47 -13.89
N TRP A 36 13.18 -5.74 -14.52
CA TRP A 36 12.55 -6.12 -15.77
C TRP A 36 13.32 -5.52 -16.94
N ASP A 37 13.58 -6.32 -17.96
CA ASP A 37 14.11 -5.87 -19.25
C ASP A 37 13.09 -6.17 -20.36
N ALA A 38 12.61 -5.12 -21.02
CA ALA A 38 11.63 -5.21 -22.09
C ALA A 38 12.23 -5.74 -23.40
N THR A 39 13.55 -5.67 -23.58
CA THR A 39 14.26 -6.17 -24.76
C THR A 39 14.24 -7.68 -24.80
N THR A 40 14.44 -8.31 -23.64
CA THR A 40 14.43 -9.77 -23.49
C THR A 40 13.11 -10.31 -22.97
N GLY A 41 12.25 -9.45 -22.41
CA GLY A 41 11.00 -9.86 -21.76
C GLY A 41 11.26 -10.68 -20.50
N THR A 42 12.36 -10.43 -19.78
CA THR A 42 12.77 -11.23 -18.62
C THR A 42 12.91 -10.41 -17.35
N PHE A 43 12.70 -11.09 -16.22
CA PHE A 43 13.06 -10.57 -14.91
C PHE A 43 14.38 -11.17 -14.43
N ALA A 44 15.22 -10.35 -13.81
CA ALA A 44 16.45 -10.79 -13.13
C ALA A 44 16.52 -10.21 -11.72
N THR A 45 16.99 -11.00 -10.75
CA THR A 45 17.19 -10.52 -9.38
C THR A 45 18.33 -9.50 -9.32
N THR A 46 18.18 -8.46 -8.49
CA THR A 46 19.26 -7.53 -8.15
C THR A 46 19.49 -7.55 -6.63
N CYS A 47 20.39 -6.69 -6.11
CA CYS A 47 20.66 -6.62 -4.68
C CYS A 47 19.38 -6.38 -3.87
N ALA A 48 19.32 -6.90 -2.65
CA ALA A 48 18.18 -6.69 -1.76
C ALA A 48 18.31 -5.35 -1.02
N MET A 49 17.17 -4.78 -0.65
CA MET A 49 17.11 -3.66 0.29
C MET A 49 17.60 -4.09 1.67
N GLY A 50 18.16 -3.15 2.44
CA GLY A 50 18.53 -3.36 3.83
C GLY A 50 17.31 -3.61 4.73
N ALA A 51 16.15 -3.02 4.40
CA ALA A 51 14.90 -3.28 5.09
C ALA A 51 13.84 -3.87 4.13
N PRO A 52 13.07 -4.90 4.55
CA PRO A 52 11.92 -5.37 3.78
C PRO A 52 10.79 -4.33 3.80
N ARG A 53 10.14 -4.12 2.65
CA ARG A 53 9.11 -3.08 2.46
C ARG A 53 7.94 -3.59 1.63
N VAL A 54 6.71 -3.33 2.04
CA VAL A 54 5.48 -3.45 1.24
C VAL A 54 4.74 -2.12 1.22
N GLU A 55 3.86 -1.89 0.24
CA GLU A 55 3.11 -0.63 0.09
C GLU A 55 3.99 0.61 -0.10
N THR A 56 5.19 0.41 -0.68
CA THR A 56 6.11 1.49 -1.05
C THR A 56 5.87 1.94 -2.49
N LYS A 57 6.17 3.20 -2.79
CA LYS A 57 6.15 3.77 -4.14
C LYS A 57 7.56 4.24 -4.51
N PRO A 58 8.37 3.45 -5.23
CA PRO A 58 9.70 3.86 -5.67
C PRO A 58 9.61 5.03 -6.66
N HIS A 59 10.61 5.90 -6.65
CA HIS A 59 10.66 7.08 -7.50
C HIS A 59 12.03 7.27 -8.15
N LEU A 60 12.07 7.41 -9.47
CA LEU A 60 13.30 7.66 -10.22
C LEU A 60 13.69 9.14 -10.08
N LEU A 61 14.89 9.37 -9.56
CA LEU A 61 15.47 10.69 -9.40
C LEU A 61 16.13 11.17 -10.69
N SER A 62 16.30 12.49 -10.82
CA SER A 62 17.06 13.10 -11.93
C SER A 62 18.53 12.64 -11.99
N THR A 63 19.07 12.13 -10.88
CA THR A 63 20.39 11.51 -10.82
C THR A 63 20.45 10.12 -11.45
N GLY A 64 19.31 9.54 -11.84
CA GLY A 64 19.18 8.16 -12.31
C GLY A 64 19.06 7.11 -11.20
N LYS A 65 19.22 7.50 -9.93
CA LYS A 65 18.99 6.61 -8.78
C LYS A 65 17.49 6.52 -8.46
N VAL A 66 17.07 5.47 -7.76
CA VAL A 66 15.67 5.31 -7.31
C VAL A 66 15.58 5.51 -5.80
N LEU A 67 14.74 6.45 -5.37
CA LEU A 67 14.34 6.59 -3.98
C LEU A 67 13.23 5.60 -3.63
N VAL A 68 13.47 4.77 -2.63
CA VAL A 68 12.47 3.88 -2.02
C VAL A 68 12.24 4.35 -0.58
N ALA A 69 11.20 5.14 -0.37
CA ALA A 69 10.89 5.72 0.93
C ALA A 69 9.63 5.09 1.54
N GLY A 70 9.68 4.84 2.85
CA GLY A 70 8.54 4.35 3.61
C GLY A 70 8.10 2.94 3.24
N GLY A 71 6.78 2.76 3.21
CA GLY A 71 6.13 1.47 3.19
C GLY A 71 5.90 0.94 4.61
N SER A 72 5.63 -0.35 4.70
CA SER A 72 5.55 -1.07 5.97
C SER A 72 6.28 -2.41 5.90
N THR A 73 6.54 -2.98 7.06
CA THR A 73 6.99 -4.37 7.22
C THR A 73 6.13 -5.07 8.26
N THR A 74 6.27 -6.39 8.36
CA THR A 74 5.63 -7.19 9.41
C THR A 74 6.70 -7.72 10.35
N THR A 75 6.62 -7.33 11.63
CA THR A 75 7.51 -7.80 12.69
C THR A 75 6.67 -8.42 13.80
N GLY A 76 6.92 -9.69 14.13
CA GLY A 76 6.14 -10.40 15.16
C GLY A 76 4.64 -10.46 14.87
N GLY A 77 4.24 -10.52 13.59
CA GLY A 77 2.84 -10.51 13.17
C GLY A 77 2.18 -9.12 13.17
N THR A 78 2.90 -8.07 13.56
CA THR A 78 2.40 -6.69 13.61
C THR A 78 2.90 -5.91 12.40
N ILE A 79 2.01 -5.16 11.76
CA ILE A 79 2.37 -4.20 10.70
C ILE A 79 3.05 -3.01 11.36
N VAL A 80 4.23 -2.66 10.85
CA VAL A 80 5.05 -1.53 11.29
C VAL A 80 5.32 -0.65 10.08
N GLY A 81 4.90 0.61 10.13
CA GLY A 81 5.24 1.61 9.11
C GLY A 81 6.70 2.02 9.18
N LEU A 82 7.27 2.37 8.04
CA LEU A 82 8.67 2.74 7.93
C LEU A 82 8.78 4.26 7.70
N SER A 83 9.69 4.90 8.43
CA SER A 83 10.18 6.24 8.12
C SER A 83 11.47 6.20 7.31
N THR A 84 12.17 5.07 7.28
CA THR A 84 13.44 4.92 6.59
C THR A 84 13.28 5.01 5.07
N ALA A 85 14.35 5.38 4.39
CA ALA A 85 14.44 5.36 2.95
C ALA A 85 15.77 4.77 2.48
N GLU A 86 15.79 4.28 1.24
CA GLU A 86 16.97 3.73 0.58
C GLU A 86 17.06 4.24 -0.86
N LEU A 87 18.28 4.40 -1.36
CA LEU A 87 18.58 4.71 -2.75
C LEU A 87 19.09 3.47 -3.47
N TYR A 88 18.43 3.10 -4.55
CA TYR A 88 18.96 2.12 -5.51
C TYR A 88 19.80 2.83 -6.55
N ASP A 89 21.00 2.34 -6.80
CA ASP A 89 21.83 2.73 -7.94
C ASP A 89 21.71 1.67 -9.05
N PRO A 90 21.06 1.97 -10.18
CA PRO A 90 20.96 1.02 -11.30
C PRO A 90 22.28 0.66 -11.98
N VAL A 91 23.31 1.51 -11.84
CA VAL A 91 24.64 1.28 -12.43
C VAL A 91 25.42 0.29 -11.57
N ALA A 92 25.44 0.50 -10.26
CA ALA A 92 26.09 -0.41 -9.31
C ALA A 92 25.26 -1.65 -8.98
N GLY A 93 23.94 -1.59 -9.18
CA GLY A 93 23.00 -2.64 -8.81
C GLY A 93 22.85 -2.78 -7.29
N THR A 94 23.06 -1.73 -6.51
CA THR A 94 23.10 -1.76 -5.04
C THR A 94 22.07 -0.82 -4.41
N PHE A 95 21.68 -1.15 -3.18
CA PHE A 95 20.91 -0.27 -2.29
C PHE A 95 21.83 0.35 -1.24
N ALA A 96 21.58 1.61 -0.91
CA ALA A 96 22.21 2.30 0.21
C ALA A 96 21.16 3.02 1.06
N ALA A 97 21.32 2.98 2.39
CA ALA A 97 20.47 3.73 3.30
C ALA A 97 20.64 5.24 3.07
N THR A 98 19.56 5.99 3.28
CA THR A 98 19.58 7.45 3.18
C THR A 98 18.65 8.09 4.21
N GLY A 99 18.47 9.41 4.14
CA GLY A 99 17.64 10.18 5.07
C GLY A 99 16.28 9.60 5.31
N SER A 100 15.92 9.51 6.58
CA SER A 100 14.57 9.13 6.97
C SER A 100 13.59 10.30 6.78
N MET A 101 12.33 9.93 6.57
CA MET A 101 11.18 10.80 6.67
C MET A 101 10.95 11.24 8.11
N ALA A 102 10.30 12.38 8.31
CA ALA A 102 9.96 12.88 9.65
C ALA A 102 8.92 11.99 10.36
N ARG A 103 8.14 11.23 9.59
CA ARG A 103 7.11 10.31 10.08
C ARG A 103 7.15 9.01 9.30
N GLN A 104 6.65 7.94 9.91
CA GLN A 104 6.41 6.68 9.21
C GLN A 104 5.30 6.87 8.19
N ARG A 105 5.48 6.40 6.95
CA ARG A 105 4.45 6.51 5.91
C ARG A 105 4.36 5.22 5.12
N ARG A 106 3.20 4.57 5.13
CA ARG A 106 2.82 3.52 4.17
C ARG A 106 1.68 4.00 3.28
N SER A 107 1.54 3.40 2.10
CA SER A 107 0.51 3.81 1.11
C SER A 107 0.61 5.31 0.72
N ASN A 108 1.80 5.92 0.77
CA ASN A 108 2.03 7.31 0.38
C ASN A 108 1.97 7.48 -1.15
N GLY A 109 1.70 8.69 -1.62
CA GLY A 109 1.94 9.09 -3.01
C GLY A 109 3.30 9.77 -3.09
N ILE A 110 4.21 9.33 -3.95
CA ILE A 110 5.42 10.08 -4.26
C ILE A 110 5.21 10.74 -5.61
N ALA A 111 5.46 12.05 -5.69
CA ALA A 111 5.61 12.73 -6.97
C ALA A 111 6.94 13.49 -7.02
N PRO A 112 7.56 13.61 -8.20
CA PRO A 112 8.58 14.61 -8.41
C PRO A 112 7.92 15.99 -8.30
N VAL A 113 8.41 16.85 -7.41
CA VAL A 113 8.10 18.29 -7.49
C VAL A 113 9.38 19.01 -7.86
N VAL A 114 9.29 19.78 -8.94
CA VAL A 114 10.34 20.69 -9.38
C VAL A 114 9.88 22.09 -9.07
N TRP A 115 10.46 22.80 -8.09
CA TRP A 115 10.39 24.25 -8.10
C TRP A 115 11.73 24.96 -7.93
N THR A 116 12.04 25.63 -9.03
CA THR A 116 13.20 26.42 -9.47
C THR A 116 14.57 25.78 -9.45
N THR A 117 15.22 25.96 -10.60
CA THR A 117 16.59 25.68 -10.94
C THR A 117 17.55 26.11 -9.81
N PRO A 118 18.47 25.23 -9.35
CA PRO A 118 18.51 23.77 -9.59
C PRO A 118 18.78 22.87 -8.35
N PRO A 119 18.38 21.58 -8.35
CA PRO A 119 17.27 20.88 -9.02
C PRO A 119 16.11 20.52 -8.06
N GLY A 120 14.96 20.13 -8.63
CA GLY A 120 13.74 19.77 -7.92
C GLY A 120 13.85 18.59 -6.94
N LYS A 121 13.24 18.73 -5.76
CA LYS A 121 13.23 17.72 -4.69
C LYS A 121 11.97 16.84 -4.79
N PRO A 122 12.09 15.49 -4.82
CA PRO A 122 10.93 14.61 -4.73
C PRO A 122 10.09 14.95 -3.51
N VAL A 123 8.77 14.96 -3.65
CA VAL A 123 7.85 15.20 -2.53
C VAL A 123 7.04 13.96 -2.24
N ILE A 124 6.99 13.62 -0.96
CA ILE A 124 6.27 12.49 -0.42
C ILE A 124 5.00 13.03 0.23
N TYR A 125 3.85 12.62 -0.28
CA TYR A 125 2.54 13.11 0.12
C TYR A 125 1.77 12.06 0.93
N GLY A 126 1.08 12.53 1.98
CA GLY A 126 0.06 11.77 2.68
C GLY A 126 0.53 10.41 3.18
N GLY A 127 -0.30 9.40 3.00
CA GLY A 127 -0.10 8.06 3.56
C GLY A 127 -0.73 7.92 4.94
N VAL A 128 -0.41 6.83 5.63
CA VAL A 128 -0.88 6.56 6.99
C VAL A 128 0.24 6.21 7.95
N SER A 129 -0.04 6.42 9.24
CA SER A 129 0.79 5.98 10.36
C SER A 129 1.00 4.45 10.38
N GLY A 130 2.06 4.05 11.08
CA GLY A 130 2.61 2.70 11.01
C GLY A 130 2.18 1.69 12.06
N ALA A 131 1.55 2.09 13.17
CA ALA A 131 1.18 1.15 14.23
C ALA A 131 -0.25 0.62 14.05
N ALA A 132 -0.41 -0.71 14.13
CA ALA A 132 -1.72 -1.36 14.21
C ALA A 132 -2.37 -1.24 15.61
N SER A 133 -1.69 -0.67 16.59
CA SER A 133 -2.28 -0.42 17.91
C SER A 133 -3.21 0.78 17.83
N THR A 134 -4.50 0.52 18.04
CA THR A 134 -5.56 1.50 18.22
C THR A 134 -5.16 2.67 19.12
N PRO A 135 -5.64 3.90 18.85
CA PRO A 135 -6.70 4.23 17.89
C PRO A 135 -6.18 4.40 16.45
N ALA A 136 -7.14 4.44 15.52
CA ALA A 136 -7.03 4.31 14.06
C ALA A 136 -5.77 4.87 13.37
N PHE A 137 -5.39 4.25 12.25
CA PHE A 137 -4.39 4.76 11.31
C PHE A 137 -4.62 6.25 11.04
N GLU A 138 -3.69 7.10 11.47
CA GLU A 138 -3.75 8.54 11.18
C GLU A 138 -3.43 8.70 9.69
N THR A 139 -4.40 9.18 8.91
CA THR A 139 -4.16 9.56 7.52
C THR A 139 -3.58 10.96 7.49
N TYR A 140 -2.52 11.16 6.72
CA TYR A 140 -1.80 12.42 6.69
C TYR A 140 -2.28 13.33 5.55
N SER A 141 -2.45 14.61 5.86
CA SER A 141 -2.46 15.71 4.88
C SER A 141 -1.06 16.28 4.61
N THR A 142 -0.10 15.94 5.47
CA THR A 142 1.27 16.46 5.41
C THR A 142 2.03 15.91 4.21
N ALA A 143 2.97 16.70 3.72
CA ALA A 143 3.95 16.31 2.73
C ALA A 143 5.36 16.64 3.21
N GLU A 144 6.37 15.98 2.64
CA GLU A 144 7.78 16.28 2.90
C GLU A 144 8.60 16.21 1.61
N ALA A 145 9.52 17.16 1.44
CA ALA A 145 10.46 17.19 0.34
C ALA A 145 11.74 16.45 0.73
N TYR A 146 12.11 15.47 -0.09
CA TYR A 146 13.35 14.74 0.07
C TYR A 146 14.51 15.49 -0.59
N ASP A 147 15.51 15.88 0.20
CA ASP A 147 16.77 16.44 -0.26
C ASP A 147 17.66 15.33 -0.84
N THR A 148 17.85 15.37 -2.16
CA THR A 148 18.64 14.38 -2.90
C THR A 148 20.15 14.56 -2.77
N VAL A 149 20.60 15.72 -2.27
CA VAL A 149 22.03 16.02 -2.06
C VAL A 149 22.43 15.69 -0.63
N GLY A 150 21.65 16.18 0.34
CA GLY A 150 21.89 15.94 1.76
C GLY A 150 21.36 14.60 2.28
N GLY A 151 20.46 13.96 1.54
CA GLY A 151 19.77 12.74 1.99
C GLY A 151 18.97 13.03 3.26
N THR A 152 18.07 14.01 3.24
CA THR A 152 17.24 14.40 4.38
C THR A 152 15.84 14.78 3.92
N SER A 153 14.78 14.42 4.67
CA SER A 153 13.41 14.86 4.35
C SER A 153 13.03 16.10 5.16
N ILE A 154 12.42 17.10 4.51
CA ILE A 154 11.98 18.36 5.11
C ILE A 154 10.47 18.45 5.01
N ALA A 155 9.79 18.64 6.15
CA ALA A 155 8.34 18.82 6.18
C ALA A 155 7.92 20.10 5.43
N LEU A 156 6.88 20.01 4.60
CA LEU A 156 6.34 21.13 3.86
C LEU A 156 5.15 21.77 4.60
N SER A 157 5.03 23.09 4.45
CA SER A 157 3.91 23.90 4.90
C SER A 157 3.55 24.90 3.79
N PRO A 158 2.27 25.11 3.45
CA PRO A 158 1.07 24.48 4.03
C PRO A 158 0.92 22.98 3.69
N THR A 159 -0.12 22.32 4.22
CA THR A 159 -0.45 20.90 3.93
C THR A 159 -1.66 20.78 3.02
N MET A 160 -1.93 19.58 2.49
CA MET A 160 -3.18 19.29 1.78
C MET A 160 -4.40 19.63 2.65
N ALA A 161 -5.49 20.07 2.03
CA ALA A 161 -6.75 20.35 2.72
C ALA A 161 -7.39 19.05 3.25
N VAL A 162 -7.23 17.94 2.51
CA VAL A 162 -7.77 16.64 2.88
C VAL A 162 -6.63 15.64 3.11
N PRO A 163 -6.62 14.91 4.23
CA PRO A 163 -5.71 13.77 4.42
C PRO A 163 -5.97 12.66 3.40
N ARG A 164 -4.92 12.10 2.82
CA ARG A 164 -5.04 11.11 1.73
C ARG A 164 -4.15 9.89 1.94
N ARG A 165 -4.70 8.69 1.77
CA ARG A 165 -3.97 7.40 1.77
C ARG A 165 -4.20 6.68 0.45
N GLY A 166 -3.13 6.22 -0.20
CA GLY A 166 -3.24 5.53 -1.48
C GLY A 166 -3.57 6.50 -2.62
N LEU A 167 -3.23 7.77 -2.46
CA LEU A 167 -3.36 8.78 -3.49
C LEU A 167 -2.45 8.49 -4.69
N THR A 168 -2.78 9.14 -5.80
CA THR A 168 -1.86 9.36 -6.92
C THR A 168 -1.38 10.80 -6.88
N ALA A 169 -0.08 10.99 -7.08
CA ALA A 169 0.52 12.30 -7.24
C ALA A 169 1.12 12.33 -8.66
N THR A 170 0.52 13.14 -9.53
CA THR A 170 0.80 13.17 -10.97
C THR A 170 1.42 14.52 -11.33
N PRO A 171 2.67 14.54 -11.80
CA PRO A 171 3.29 15.76 -12.32
C PRO A 171 2.52 16.28 -13.51
N LEU A 172 2.35 17.60 -13.56
CA LEU A 172 1.76 18.32 -14.68
C LEU A 172 2.87 19.00 -15.49
N ALA A 173 2.62 19.25 -16.78
CA ALA A 173 3.54 19.97 -17.65
C ALA A 173 3.88 21.38 -17.14
N SER A 174 3.01 21.96 -16.31
CA SER A 174 3.24 23.24 -15.64
C SER A 174 4.28 23.17 -14.51
N GLY A 175 4.75 21.97 -14.13
CA GLY A 175 5.61 21.72 -12.97
C GLY A 175 4.84 21.62 -11.65
N ALA A 176 3.53 21.85 -11.64
CA ALA A 176 2.66 21.56 -10.50
C ALA A 176 2.40 20.04 -10.38
N VAL A 177 1.83 19.60 -9.25
CA VAL A 177 1.45 18.20 -9.04
C VAL A 177 -0.03 18.08 -8.75
N LEU A 178 -0.74 17.29 -9.55
CA LEU A 178 -2.10 16.87 -9.29
C LEU A 178 -2.11 15.75 -8.25
N ILE A 179 -2.82 15.98 -7.16
CA ILE A 179 -3.01 15.07 -6.04
C ILE A 179 -4.46 14.62 -6.07
N ALA A 180 -4.68 13.35 -6.39
CA ALA A 180 -6.01 12.80 -6.59
C ALA A 180 -6.19 11.47 -5.86
N GLY A 181 -7.45 11.14 -5.59
CA GLY A 181 -7.85 9.92 -4.90
C GLY A 181 -7.48 9.91 -3.42
N GLY A 182 -7.32 8.69 -2.91
CA GLY A 182 -6.90 8.45 -1.53
C GLY A 182 -8.01 8.59 -0.49
N GLY A 183 -9.23 8.18 -0.84
CA GLY A 183 -10.40 8.22 0.04
C GLY A 183 -11.21 9.51 -0.02
N SER A 184 -10.89 10.44 -0.92
CA SER A 184 -11.65 11.67 -1.14
C SER A 184 -12.16 11.76 -2.58
N THR A 185 -13.31 12.43 -2.77
CA THR A 185 -13.79 12.90 -4.08
C THR A 185 -13.09 14.18 -4.52
N SER A 186 -12.45 14.92 -3.60
CA SER A 186 -11.67 16.11 -3.94
C SER A 186 -10.35 15.74 -4.61
N ALA A 187 -9.85 16.62 -5.46
CA ALA A 187 -8.46 16.62 -5.91
C ALA A 187 -7.86 18.01 -5.66
N GLU A 188 -6.54 18.04 -5.48
CA GLU A 188 -5.79 19.25 -5.16
C GLU A 188 -4.59 19.37 -6.10
N ILE A 189 -4.21 20.60 -6.42
CA ILE A 189 -2.98 20.93 -7.13
C ILE A 189 -1.99 21.45 -6.10
N HIS A 190 -0.89 20.73 -5.89
CA HIS A 190 0.29 21.32 -5.26
C HIS A 190 0.98 22.21 -6.29
N THR A 191 0.86 23.51 -6.08
CA THR A 191 1.28 24.52 -7.03
C THR A 191 2.79 24.68 -7.05
N THR A 192 3.18 25.51 -8.00
CA THR A 192 4.55 25.88 -8.25
C THR A 192 5.18 26.76 -7.18
N THR A 193 4.33 27.37 -6.38
CA THR A 193 4.70 28.24 -5.27
C THR A 193 4.70 27.50 -3.92
N GLY A 194 4.47 26.17 -3.93
CA GLY A 194 4.41 25.36 -2.71
C GLY A 194 3.06 25.43 -1.97
N THR A 195 2.01 25.96 -2.61
CA THR A 195 0.66 26.06 -2.05
C THR A 195 -0.26 24.95 -2.56
N TYR A 196 -1.42 24.75 -1.94
CA TYR A 196 -2.44 23.79 -2.39
C TYR A 196 -3.69 24.51 -2.87
N ALA A 197 -4.19 24.14 -4.05
CA ALA A 197 -5.42 24.67 -4.64
C ALA A 197 -6.38 23.53 -4.97
N ALA A 198 -7.67 23.66 -4.63
CA ALA A 198 -8.69 22.69 -5.03
C ALA A 198 -8.92 22.71 -6.54
N THR A 199 -9.19 21.55 -7.15
CA THR A 199 -9.66 21.50 -8.53
C THR A 199 -11.09 22.06 -8.64
N ALA A 200 -11.43 22.70 -9.76
CA ALA A 200 -12.73 23.32 -9.97
C ALA A 200 -13.93 22.34 -9.90
N ALA A 201 -13.70 21.05 -10.16
CA ALA A 201 -14.70 19.99 -9.99
C ALA A 201 -14.11 18.79 -9.24
N PRO A 202 -14.92 18.11 -8.41
CA PRO A 202 -14.51 16.86 -7.74
C PRO A 202 -14.51 15.68 -8.73
N MET A 203 -13.81 14.61 -8.37
CA MET A 203 -13.99 13.31 -9.00
C MET A 203 -15.41 12.79 -8.71
N ALA A 204 -16.06 12.20 -9.71
CA ALA A 204 -17.40 11.64 -9.60
C ALA A 204 -17.53 10.52 -8.54
N THR A 205 -16.43 9.87 -8.13
CA THR A 205 -16.44 8.83 -7.11
C THR A 205 -15.11 8.82 -6.35
N ALA A 206 -15.19 8.72 -5.01
CA ALA A 206 -14.00 8.51 -4.19
C ALA A 206 -13.45 7.09 -4.43
N ARG A 207 -12.15 6.99 -4.68
CA ARG A 207 -11.46 5.69 -4.76
C ARG A 207 -10.68 5.46 -3.47
N THR A 208 -11.06 4.43 -2.73
CA THR A 208 -10.41 4.00 -1.49
C THR A 208 -9.39 2.88 -1.76
N TYR A 209 -8.39 2.79 -0.90
CA TYR A 209 -7.38 1.73 -0.93
C TYR A 209 -7.87 0.41 -0.29
N ASP A 210 -9.02 0.43 0.41
CA ASP A 210 -9.51 -0.78 1.05
C ASP A 210 -9.99 -1.78 -0.01
N ARG A 211 -9.39 -2.98 0.04
CA ARG A 211 -10.02 -4.17 -0.56
C ARG A 211 -11.46 -4.19 -0.06
N PRO A 212 -12.48 -4.38 -0.92
CA PRO A 212 -13.83 -4.53 -0.44
C PRO A 212 -13.83 -5.70 0.54
N ARG A 213 -13.89 -5.42 1.83
CA ARG A 213 -14.35 -6.39 2.79
C ARG A 213 -15.80 -6.56 2.40
N ALA A 214 -16.11 -7.61 1.66
CA ALA A 214 -17.49 -8.01 1.43
C ALA A 214 -18.09 -8.13 2.83
N SER A 215 -18.83 -7.10 3.25
CA SER A 215 -19.67 -7.19 4.41
C SER A 215 -20.69 -8.24 4.01
N ARG A 216 -20.48 -9.48 4.49
CA ARG A 216 -21.61 -10.38 4.68
C ARG A 216 -22.49 -9.68 5.70
N THR A 217 -23.38 -8.82 5.21
CA THR A 217 -24.64 -8.54 5.87
C THR A 217 -25.29 -9.90 6.05
N ALA A 218 -25.19 -10.43 7.26
CA ALA A 218 -26.07 -11.49 7.69
C ALA A 218 -27.48 -10.91 7.54
N ALA A 219 -28.21 -11.40 6.54
CA ALA A 219 -29.64 -11.20 6.50
C ALA A 219 -30.23 -11.94 7.71
N SER A 220 -30.36 -11.22 8.82
CA SER A 220 -31.21 -11.60 9.93
C SER A 220 -32.65 -11.31 9.52
N SER A 221 -33.41 -12.39 9.29
CA SER A 221 -34.84 -12.58 9.63
C SER A 221 -35.59 -13.31 8.51
N SER A 222 -35.93 -14.57 8.75
CA SER A 222 -37.15 -15.17 8.21
C SER A 222 -38.00 -15.59 9.41
N PRO A 223 -39.27 -15.17 9.53
CA PRO A 223 -40.11 -15.54 10.66
C PRO A 223 -40.45 -17.03 10.62
N ALA A 224 -40.50 -17.63 11.81
CA ALA A 224 -40.91 -19.01 12.02
C ALA A 224 -42.30 -19.28 11.44
N ALA A 225 -42.39 -20.24 10.52
CA ALA A 225 -43.66 -20.79 10.08
C ALA A 225 -44.29 -21.59 11.22
N HIS A 226 -45.46 -21.12 11.65
CA HIS A 226 -46.36 -21.76 12.58
C HIS A 226 -46.75 -23.16 12.06
N ARG A 227 -46.42 -24.22 12.81
CA ARG A 227 -46.78 -25.60 12.48
C ARG A 227 -47.80 -26.11 13.50
N PRO A 228 -49.02 -26.49 13.10
CA PRO A 228 -50.04 -26.89 14.06
C PRO A 228 -49.76 -28.30 14.61
N SER A 229 -49.94 -28.45 15.92
CA SER A 229 -49.81 -29.70 16.67
C SER A 229 -50.88 -30.72 16.26
N ARG A 230 -50.46 -31.85 15.69
CA ARG A 230 -51.30 -33.05 15.59
C ARG A 230 -50.97 -33.99 16.75
N SER A 231 -51.96 -34.21 17.60
CA SER A 231 -51.96 -35.21 18.67
C SER A 231 -51.86 -36.62 18.08
N ARG A 232 -50.95 -37.45 18.62
CA ARG A 232 -50.94 -38.89 18.38
C ARG A 232 -50.92 -39.62 19.72
N ARG A 233 -51.96 -40.45 19.91
CA ARG A 233 -52.20 -41.37 21.03
C ARG A 233 -51.05 -42.37 21.23
N PRO A 234 -50.90 -42.94 22.45
CA PRO A 234 -49.77 -43.80 22.80
C PRO A 234 -49.96 -45.23 22.28
N ARG A 235 -48.84 -45.89 21.90
CA ARG A 235 -48.77 -47.34 21.73
C ARG A 235 -47.83 -47.93 22.78
N SER A 236 -48.31 -49.05 23.34
CA SER A 236 -47.80 -49.84 24.45
C SER A 236 -46.41 -50.44 24.22
N SER A 237 -45.66 -50.52 25.32
CA SER A 237 -44.34 -51.13 25.48
C SER A 237 -44.38 -52.66 25.56
N THR A 238 -43.45 -53.33 24.88
CA THR A 238 -43.05 -54.72 25.14
C THR A 238 -41.51 -54.78 25.05
N PRO A 239 -40.79 -55.46 25.97
CA PRO A 239 -39.35 -55.23 26.15
C PRO A 239 -38.45 -56.15 25.28
N PRO A 240 -37.15 -55.82 25.15
CA PRO A 240 -36.24 -56.45 24.18
C PRO A 240 -35.50 -57.69 24.71
N ARG A 241 -35.21 -58.65 23.81
CA ARG A 241 -34.20 -59.72 24.02
C ARG A 241 -32.82 -59.26 23.48
N THR A 242 -31.79 -59.65 24.23
CA THR A 242 -30.37 -59.29 24.19
C THR A 242 -29.54 -59.99 23.09
N PRO A 243 -28.24 -59.65 22.87
CA PRO A 243 -27.65 -59.45 21.54
C PRO A 243 -26.51 -60.44 21.16
N SER A 244 -25.77 -60.06 20.10
CA SER A 244 -24.43 -60.49 19.64
C SER A 244 -24.42 -61.49 18.47
N ARG A 245 -23.92 -61.15 17.27
CA ARG A 245 -22.58 -60.80 16.76
C ARG A 245 -21.88 -62.02 16.13
N ARG A 246 -22.07 -62.17 14.81
CA ARG A 246 -21.11 -62.46 13.71
C ARG A 246 -19.90 -63.37 14.02
N VAL A 247 -19.66 -64.38 13.16
CA VAL A 247 -18.49 -64.52 12.24
C VAL A 247 -18.49 -65.89 11.52
N ARG A 248 -17.98 -65.89 10.28
CA ARG A 248 -17.62 -66.99 9.36
C ARG A 248 -16.89 -68.16 10.07
N ARG A 249 -16.98 -69.42 9.67
CA ARG A 249 -16.87 -70.08 8.36
C ARG A 249 -17.76 -71.32 8.36
#